data_AF-A0A1C3NWG6-F1
#
_entry.id   AF-A0A1C3NWG6-F1
#
_cell.length_a   1.000
_cell.length_b   1.000
_cell.length_c   1.000
_cell.angle_alpha   90.00
_cell.angle_beta   90.00
_cell.angle_gamma   90.00
#
_symmetry.space_group_name_H-M   'P 1'
#
loop_
_entity.id
_entity.type
_entity.pdbx_description
1 polymer ?
#
loop_
_entity_poly.entity_id
_entity_poly.type
_entity_poly.pdbx_seq_one_letter_code
_entity_poly.pdbx_strand_id
1 'polypeptide(L)'
;MTAVSPLTDALAGLLTLPVWDLPGLRRLVDGGPRACDGVDPELFDPAGPGKLDRVRAVCAACPVRSSCLALASTEIVERVDGVPVPGVYGPEEVWGGLTAAERRELAPSWRSLVRGCCRQCGGPIPGVRAQHCPSTCRNQAAAQTAVAGRDVLAVTQAVA
;
A
#
# COMPACT_ATOMS: atom_id res chain seq x y z
N MET A 1 25.88 2.33 16.32
CA MET A 1 24.81 2.37 15.30
C MET A 1 23.54 1.92 16.00
N THR A 2 22.60 2.82 16.27
CA THR A 2 21.31 2.43 16.85
C THR A 2 20.49 1.74 15.78
N ALA A 3 20.06 0.50 16.04
CA ALA A 3 19.15 -0.20 15.14
C ALA A 3 17.82 0.59 15.09
N VAL A 4 17.42 1.03 13.91
CA VAL A 4 16.11 1.64 13.70
C VAL A 4 15.06 0.54 13.89
N SER A 5 14.03 0.81 14.68
CA SER A 5 12.92 -0.14 14.87
C SER A 5 12.28 -0.47 13.52
N PRO A 6 11.91 -1.74 13.25
CA PRO A 6 11.23 -2.12 12.01
C PRO A 6 9.93 -1.34 11.79
N LEU A 7 9.25 -0.92 12.87
CA LEU A 7 8.05 -0.09 12.79
C LEU A 7 8.36 1.34 12.33
N THR A 8 9.46 1.94 12.78
CA THR A 8 9.86 3.29 12.37
C THR A 8 10.23 3.32 10.89
N ASP A 9 10.98 2.32 10.45
CA ASP A 9 11.37 2.17 9.04
C ASP A 9 10.14 1.91 8.14
N ALA A 10 9.22 1.06 8.59
CA ALA A 10 7.92 0.86 7.92
C ALA A 10 7.13 2.16 7.76
N LEU A 11 7.00 2.96 8.84
CA LEU A 11 6.31 4.24 8.77
C LEU A 11 6.94 5.20 7.77
N ALA A 12 8.27 5.30 7.77
CA ALA A 12 8.99 6.13 6.81
C ALA A 12 8.70 5.68 5.36
N GLY A 13 8.68 4.37 5.11
CA GLY A 13 8.34 3.80 3.80
C GLY A 13 6.89 4.05 3.38
N LEU A 14 5.94 4.02 4.31
CA LEU A 14 4.53 4.33 4.01
C LEU A 14 4.33 5.79 3.61
N LEU A 15 5.08 6.71 4.22
CA LEU A 15 4.99 8.15 3.93
C LEU A 15 5.50 8.52 2.53
N THR A 16 6.29 7.67 1.88
CA THR A 16 6.83 7.91 0.54
C THR A 16 5.97 7.32 -0.58
N LEU A 17 4.84 6.68 -0.25
CA LEU A 17 3.98 6.03 -1.24
C LEU A 17 3.32 7.04 -2.19
N PRO A 18 3.29 6.76 -3.51
CA PRO A 18 2.68 7.64 -4.49
C PRO A 18 1.15 7.52 -4.54
N VAL A 19 0.58 6.45 -3.99
CA VAL A 19 -0.87 6.15 -3.97
C VAL A 19 -1.23 5.44 -2.66
N TRP A 20 -2.45 5.68 -2.19
CA TRP A 20 -2.90 5.29 -0.84
C TRP A 20 -4.27 4.59 -0.87
N ASP A 21 -4.88 4.45 -2.04
CA ASP A 21 -6.10 3.68 -2.26
C ASP A 21 -5.79 2.21 -2.58
N LEU A 22 -6.71 1.31 -2.21
CA LEU A 22 -6.55 -0.13 -2.42
C LEU A 22 -6.26 -0.50 -3.90
N PRO A 23 -6.99 -0.01 -4.92
CA PRO A 23 -6.66 -0.30 -6.32
C PRO A 23 -5.27 0.19 -6.75
N GLY A 24 -4.85 1.36 -6.32
CA GLY A 24 -3.51 1.90 -6.56
C GLY A 24 -2.41 1.03 -5.94
N LEU A 25 -2.57 0.68 -4.66
CA LEU A 25 -1.63 -0.18 -3.94
C LEU A 25 -1.53 -1.57 -4.60
N ARG A 26 -2.66 -2.16 -4.99
CA ARG A 26 -2.73 -3.43 -5.70
C ARG A 26 -1.90 -3.38 -6.99
N ARG A 27 -2.09 -2.34 -7.81
CA ARG A 27 -1.32 -2.15 -9.06
C ARG A 27 0.18 -2.02 -8.83
N LEU A 28 0.61 -1.32 -7.77
CA LEU A 28 2.04 -1.20 -7.44
C LEU A 28 2.64 -2.55 -7.03
N VAL A 29 1.90 -3.35 -6.28
CA VAL A 29 2.37 -4.68 -5.81
C VAL A 29 2.37 -5.71 -6.94
N ASP A 30 1.36 -5.67 -7.81
CA ASP A 30 1.18 -6.65 -8.88
C ASP A 30 2.01 -6.31 -10.13
N GLY A 31 2.33 -5.03 -10.36
CA GLY A 31 2.98 -4.54 -11.58
C GLY A 31 4.52 -4.50 -11.54
N GLY A 32 5.16 -4.87 -10.43
CA GLY A 32 6.62 -4.81 -10.27
C GLY A 32 7.23 -6.14 -9.85
N PRO A 33 8.56 -6.31 -10.01
CA PRO A 33 9.26 -7.51 -9.54
C PRO A 33 9.22 -7.58 -8.01
N ARG A 34 8.92 -8.75 -7.45
CA ARG A 34 8.93 -8.96 -6.00
C ARG A 34 10.10 -9.84 -5.62
N ALA A 35 10.87 -9.45 -4.60
CA ALA A 35 12.00 -10.25 -4.12
C ALA A 35 11.57 -11.61 -3.55
N CYS A 36 10.29 -11.79 -3.22
CA CYS A 36 9.71 -13.05 -2.79
C CYS A 36 9.23 -13.96 -3.94
N ASP A 37 9.27 -13.51 -5.19
CA ASP A 37 8.87 -14.34 -6.32
C ASP A 37 9.81 -15.57 -6.42
N GLY A 38 9.23 -16.78 -6.38
CA GLY A 38 9.98 -18.04 -6.40
C GLY A 38 10.60 -18.45 -5.05
N VAL A 39 10.38 -17.67 -3.99
CA VAL A 39 10.70 -18.08 -2.61
C VAL A 39 9.59 -18.98 -2.10
N ASP A 40 9.96 -20.01 -1.33
CA ASP A 40 9.01 -20.92 -0.68
C ASP A 40 7.99 -20.13 0.18
N PRO A 41 6.67 -20.23 -0.10
CA PRO A 41 5.63 -19.56 0.69
C PRO A 41 5.64 -19.94 2.17
N GLU A 42 6.04 -21.18 2.53
CA GLU A 42 6.15 -21.61 3.92
C GLU A 42 7.20 -20.84 4.72
N LEU A 43 8.08 -20.11 4.05
CA LEU A 43 9.02 -19.21 4.71
C LEU A 43 8.31 -18.02 5.36
N PHE A 44 7.17 -17.57 4.81
CA PHE A 44 6.41 -16.40 5.28
C PHE A 44 5.39 -16.74 6.36
N ASP A 45 5.23 -18.04 6.67
CA ASP A 45 4.50 -18.49 7.85
C ASP A 45 5.33 -18.19 9.12
N PRO A 46 4.78 -17.39 10.06
CA PRO A 46 5.48 -17.01 11.28
C PRO A 46 5.75 -18.20 12.24
N ALA A 47 5.15 -19.38 12.04
CA ALA A 47 5.22 -20.51 12.96
C ALA A 47 6.57 -21.25 13.03
N GLY A 48 7.66 -20.72 12.45
CA GLY A 48 8.98 -21.38 12.45
C GLY A 48 10.09 -20.58 13.16
N PRO A 49 10.92 -21.22 14.01
CA PRO A 49 12.05 -20.54 14.65
C PRO A 49 13.06 -20.04 13.60
N GLY A 50 13.56 -18.82 13.76
CA GLY A 50 14.59 -18.22 12.89
C GLY A 50 14.14 -17.83 11.47
N LYS A 51 12.87 -18.04 11.09
CA LYS A 51 12.36 -17.67 9.76
C LYS A 51 12.25 -16.15 9.58
N LEU A 52 11.91 -15.42 10.64
CA LEU A 52 11.58 -13.99 10.56
C LEU A 52 12.74 -13.13 10.06
N ASP A 53 13.97 -13.39 10.49
CA ASP A 53 15.13 -12.61 10.03
C ASP A 53 15.41 -12.85 8.54
N ARG A 54 15.22 -14.09 8.08
CA ARG A 54 15.34 -14.44 6.66
C ARG A 54 14.26 -13.77 5.83
N VAL A 55 13.01 -13.78 6.30
CA VAL A 55 11.90 -13.06 5.64
C VAL A 55 12.17 -11.56 5.59
N ARG A 56 12.61 -10.96 6.70
CA ARG A 56 12.95 -9.54 6.77
C ARG A 56 14.04 -9.18 5.76
N ALA A 57 15.06 -10.01 5.60
CA ALA A 57 16.10 -9.80 4.58
C ALA A 57 15.52 -9.81 3.15
N VAL A 58 14.64 -10.77 2.83
CA VAL A 58 13.94 -10.80 1.52
C VAL A 58 13.11 -9.53 1.32
N CYS A 59 12.33 -9.14 2.32
CA CYS A 59 11.49 -7.96 2.23
C CYS A 59 12.28 -6.66 2.14
N ALA A 60 13.42 -6.54 2.83
CA ALA A 60 14.28 -5.36 2.80
C ALA A 60 14.85 -5.06 1.40
N ALA A 61 15.07 -6.09 0.58
CA ALA A 61 15.51 -5.96 -0.81
C ALA A 61 14.36 -5.74 -1.81
N CYS A 62 13.10 -5.81 -1.36
CA CYS A 62 11.94 -5.80 -2.24
C CYS A 62 11.55 -4.37 -2.64
N PRO A 63 11.50 -4.02 -3.95
CA PRO A 63 11.19 -2.66 -4.37
C PRO A 63 9.74 -2.24 -4.07
N VAL A 64 8.82 -3.22 -3.94
CA VAL A 64 7.43 -2.97 -3.60
C VAL A 64 7.15 -3.09 -2.10
N ARG A 65 8.17 -3.16 -1.25
CA ARG A 65 8.03 -3.43 0.20
C ARG A 65 7.02 -2.50 0.88
N SER A 66 7.14 -1.20 0.68
CA SER A 66 6.22 -0.22 1.30
C SER A 66 4.78 -0.40 0.81
N SER A 67 4.59 -0.61 -0.49
CA SER A 67 3.26 -0.81 -1.10
C SER A 67 2.62 -2.12 -0.65
N CYS A 68 3.43 -3.17 -0.54
CA CYS A 68 3.07 -4.49 -0.01
C CYS A 68 2.60 -4.38 1.45
N LEU A 69 3.33 -3.63 2.28
CA LEU A 69 2.94 -3.37 3.67
C LEU A 69 1.65 -2.54 3.79
N ALA A 70 1.49 -1.51 2.96
CA ALA A 70 0.28 -0.69 2.92
C ALA A 70 -0.94 -1.51 2.52
N LEU A 71 -0.81 -2.36 1.49
CA LEU A 71 -1.86 -3.26 1.04
C LEU A 71 -2.29 -4.20 2.17
N ALA A 72 -1.32 -4.84 2.84
CA ALA A 72 -1.56 -5.73 3.99
C ALA A 72 -2.17 -5.03 5.21
N SER A 73 -2.03 -3.70 5.30
CA SER A 73 -2.57 -2.88 6.40
C SER A 73 -3.90 -2.22 6.03
N THR A 74 -4.39 -2.40 4.80
CA THR A 74 -5.64 -1.80 4.35
C THR A 74 -6.83 -2.63 4.83
N GLU A 75 -7.81 -1.96 5.45
CA GLU A 75 -9.07 -2.58 5.86
C GLU A 75 -9.86 -3.01 4.61
N ILE A 76 -10.29 -4.27 4.58
CA ILE A 76 -11.11 -4.85 3.53
C ILE A 76 -12.41 -5.39 4.13
N VAL A 77 -13.41 -5.58 3.28
CA VAL A 77 -14.65 -6.28 3.65
C VAL A 77 -14.75 -7.51 2.76
N GLU A 78 -14.55 -8.66 3.37
CA GLU A 78 -14.73 -9.95 2.70
C GLU A 78 -16.17 -10.42 2.89
N ARG A 79 -16.66 -11.29 2.00
CA ARG A 79 -17.97 -11.94 2.16
C ARG A 79 -17.77 -13.40 2.49
N VAL A 80 -18.11 -13.78 3.71
CA VAL A 80 -18.11 -15.18 4.17
C VAL A 80 -19.58 -15.61 4.26
N ASP A 81 -19.98 -16.60 3.47
CA ASP A 81 -21.37 -17.06 3.36
C ASP A 81 -22.37 -15.91 3.09
N GLY A 82 -21.97 -14.95 2.27
CA GLY A 82 -22.76 -13.76 1.93
C GLY A 82 -22.74 -12.65 2.99
N VAL A 83 -22.21 -12.92 4.20
CA VAL A 83 -22.11 -11.95 5.30
C VAL A 83 -20.85 -11.10 5.14
N PRO A 84 -20.95 -9.75 5.19
CA PRO A 84 -19.77 -8.90 5.17
C PRO A 84 -18.99 -9.02 6.48
N VAL A 85 -17.73 -9.42 6.40
CA VAL A 85 -16.80 -9.54 7.52
C VAL A 85 -15.66 -8.55 7.31
N PRO A 86 -15.42 -7.60 8.24
CA PRO A 86 -14.28 -6.71 8.16
C PRO A 86 -13.00 -7.49 8.44
N GLY A 87 -11.96 -7.19 7.66
CA GLY A 87 -10.65 -7.82 7.79
C GLY A 87 -9.54 -6.91 7.27
N VAL A 88 -8.35 -7.48 7.14
CA VAL A 88 -7.20 -6.87 6.46
C VAL A 88 -6.64 -7.87 5.46
N TYR A 89 -5.92 -7.38 4.47
CA TYR A 89 -5.29 -8.25 3.50
C TYR A 89 -4.15 -9.07 4.15
N GLY A 90 -4.21 -10.41 4.03
CA GLY A 90 -3.20 -11.32 4.59
C GLY A 90 -3.07 -11.22 6.12
N PRO A 91 -4.07 -11.66 6.91
CA PRO A 91 -4.13 -11.38 8.34
C PRO A 91 -3.04 -12.05 9.20
N GLU A 92 -2.51 -13.21 8.77
CA GLU A 92 -1.62 -14.04 9.59
C GLU A 92 -0.16 -14.08 9.10
N GLU A 93 0.09 -13.78 7.83
CA GLU A 93 1.42 -13.93 7.20
C GLU A 93 2.34 -12.72 7.47
N VAL A 94 3.62 -12.84 7.10
CA VAL A 94 4.56 -11.71 7.09
C VAL A 94 4.45 -10.92 5.78
N TRP A 95 4.20 -9.61 5.90
CA TRP A 95 4.05 -8.68 4.77
C TRP A 95 4.97 -7.49 4.93
N GLY A 96 5.73 -7.14 3.90
CA GLY A 96 6.71 -6.03 3.94
C GLY A 96 7.79 -6.19 5.03
N GLY A 97 8.00 -7.41 5.53
CA GLY A 97 8.93 -7.73 6.62
C GLY A 97 8.33 -7.60 8.03
N LEU A 98 7.03 -7.32 8.14
CA LEU A 98 6.32 -7.20 9.42
C LEU A 98 5.37 -8.37 9.60
N THR A 99 5.38 -8.96 10.79
CA THR A 99 4.41 -9.94 11.27
C THR A 99 3.01 -9.32 11.42
N ALA A 100 1.99 -10.16 11.54
CA ALA A 100 0.63 -9.73 11.86
C ALA A 100 0.55 -8.86 13.13
N ALA A 101 1.33 -9.21 14.16
CA ALA A 101 1.39 -8.43 15.41
C ALA A 101 1.98 -7.04 15.19
N GLU A 102 3.11 -6.94 14.49
CA GLU A 102 3.74 -5.65 14.16
C GLU A 102 2.84 -4.78 13.27
N ARG A 103 2.11 -5.39 12.32
CA ARG A 103 1.11 -4.65 11.51
C ARG A 103 -0.03 -4.13 12.35
N ARG A 104 -0.50 -4.87 13.36
CA ARG A 104 -1.52 -4.39 14.31
C ARG A 104 -1.03 -3.19 15.10
N GLU A 105 0.24 -3.15 15.48
CA GLU A 105 0.86 -2.00 16.13
C GLU A 105 0.98 -0.78 15.19
N LEU A 106 1.24 -1.02 13.91
CA LEU A 106 1.32 0.02 12.88
C LEU A 106 -0.05 0.62 12.50
N ALA A 107 -1.13 -0.17 12.63
CA ALA A 107 -2.46 0.15 12.12
C ALA A 107 -3.04 1.50 12.59
N PRO A 108 -2.89 1.97 13.85
CA PRO A 108 -3.37 3.29 14.25
C PRO A 108 -2.72 4.43 13.46
N SER A 109 -1.41 4.35 13.25
CA SER A 109 -0.65 5.35 12.49
C SER A 109 -1.03 5.32 11.02
N TRP A 110 -1.07 4.13 10.40
CA TRP A 110 -1.52 3.97 9.02
C TRP A 110 -2.95 4.48 8.79
N ARG A 111 -3.88 4.17 9.70
CA ARG A 111 -5.26 4.67 9.59
C ARG A 111 -5.35 6.18 9.77
N SER A 112 -4.48 6.78 10.57
CA SER A 112 -4.43 8.24 10.72
C SER A 112 -3.93 8.89 9.43
N LEU A 113 -2.93 8.29 8.81
CA LEU A 113 -2.39 8.66 7.51
C LEU A 113 -3.46 8.54 6.41
N VAL A 114 -4.11 7.39 6.24
CA VAL A 114 -5.13 7.18 5.19
C VAL A 114 -6.42 7.97 5.43
N ARG A 115 -6.88 8.13 6.68
CA ARG A 115 -8.04 8.99 6.98
C ARG A 115 -7.72 10.46 6.77
N GLY A 116 -6.45 10.81 6.83
CA GLY A 116 -5.95 12.09 6.38
C GLY A 116 -5.97 12.25 4.87
N CYS A 117 -6.34 11.26 4.03
CA CYS A 117 -6.33 11.39 2.58
C CYS A 117 -7.72 11.65 1.96
N CYS A 118 -7.74 12.35 0.83
CA CYS A 118 -8.94 12.63 0.07
C CYS A 118 -9.45 11.36 -0.60
N ARG A 119 -10.71 10.99 -0.32
CA ARG A 119 -11.35 9.82 -0.95
C ARG A 119 -11.46 9.89 -2.48
N GLN A 120 -11.40 11.10 -3.07
CA GLN A 120 -11.59 11.28 -4.51
C GLN A 120 -10.29 11.25 -5.31
N CYS A 121 -9.16 11.61 -4.71
CA CYS A 121 -7.86 11.68 -5.41
C CYS A 121 -6.72 10.98 -4.68
N GLY A 122 -6.94 10.42 -3.48
CA GLY A 122 -5.94 9.68 -2.70
C GLY A 122 -4.86 10.54 -2.02
N GLY A 123 -4.81 11.85 -2.28
CA GLY A 123 -3.78 12.74 -1.73
C GLY A 123 -4.03 13.18 -0.27
N PRO A 124 -2.99 13.56 0.48
CA PRO A 124 -3.12 13.99 1.87
C PRO A 124 -3.92 15.30 2.01
N ILE A 125 -4.80 15.35 3.00
CA ILE A 125 -5.63 16.46 3.44
C ILE A 125 -5.00 17.03 4.71
N PRO A 126 -4.60 18.31 4.70
CA PRO A 126 -4.23 19.00 5.93
C PRO A 126 -5.47 19.17 6.82
N GLY A 127 -5.47 18.54 8.01
CA GLY A 127 -6.48 18.77 9.05
C GLY A 127 -7.56 17.68 9.16
N VAL A 128 -7.79 17.24 10.39
CA VAL A 128 -8.60 16.08 10.83
C VAL A 128 -10.11 16.13 10.53
N ARG A 129 -10.61 17.09 9.74
CA ARG A 129 -12.07 17.31 9.59
C ARG A 129 -12.63 17.39 8.17
N ALA A 130 -11.80 17.46 7.13
CA ALA A 130 -12.32 17.55 5.77
C ALA A 130 -12.44 16.15 5.16
N GLN A 131 -13.68 15.67 4.93
CA GLN A 131 -13.96 14.41 4.22
C GLN A 131 -13.84 14.55 2.69
N HIS A 132 -13.69 15.79 2.20
CA HIS A 132 -13.61 16.15 0.78
C HIS A 132 -12.51 17.19 0.58
N CYS A 133 -11.76 17.08 -0.51
CA CYS A 133 -10.60 17.94 -0.77
C CYS A 133 -11.02 19.42 -0.79
N PRO A 134 -10.28 20.34 -0.14
CA PRO A 134 -10.31 21.74 -0.56
C PRO A 134 -9.87 21.81 -2.02
N SER A 135 -10.41 22.77 -2.77
CA SER A 135 -10.39 23.03 -4.23
C SER A 135 -9.22 22.51 -5.12
N THR A 136 -8.08 22.12 -4.58
CA THR A 136 -6.85 21.67 -5.25
C THR A 136 -7.01 20.40 -6.11
N CYS A 137 -7.81 19.39 -5.70
CA CYS A 137 -8.01 18.19 -6.53
C CYS A 137 -8.87 18.42 -7.78
N ARG A 138 -9.67 19.51 -7.84
CA ARG A 138 -10.39 19.87 -9.08
C ARG A 138 -9.41 20.22 -10.21
N ASN A 139 -8.26 20.80 -9.86
CA ASN A 139 -7.22 21.18 -10.82
C ASN A 139 -6.32 20.00 -11.20
N GLN A 140 -6.09 19.04 -10.30
CA GLN A 140 -5.29 17.84 -10.61
C GLN A 140 -6.05 16.78 -11.42
N ALA A 141 -7.36 16.59 -11.19
CA ALA A 141 -8.18 15.72 -12.04
C ALA A 141 -8.27 16.26 -13.47
N ALA A 142 -8.37 17.60 -13.63
CA ALA A 142 -8.28 18.26 -14.93
C ALA A 142 -6.90 18.09 -15.58
N ALA A 143 -5.81 18.13 -14.80
CA ALA A 143 -4.46 17.88 -15.31
C ALA A 143 -4.25 16.42 -15.76
N GLN A 144 -4.77 15.44 -15.01
CA GLN A 144 -4.66 14.02 -15.38
C GLN A 144 -5.54 13.67 -16.59
N THR A 145 -6.73 14.27 -16.73
CA THR A 145 -7.54 14.14 -17.96
C THR A 145 -6.92 14.87 -19.15
N ALA A 146 -6.20 15.98 -18.95
CA ALA A 146 -5.46 16.65 -20.01
C ALA A 146 -4.24 15.84 -20.51
N VAL A 147 -3.58 15.08 -19.62
CA VAL A 147 -2.49 14.15 -20.02
C VAL A 147 -3.07 12.94 -20.76
N ALA A 148 -4.14 12.31 -20.26
CA ALA A 148 -4.79 11.19 -20.95
C ALA A 148 -5.41 11.60 -22.30
N GLY A 149 -5.95 12.82 -22.42
CA GLY A 149 -6.48 13.35 -23.68
C GLY A 149 -5.40 13.64 -24.74
N ARG A 150 -4.17 13.94 -24.32
CA ARG A 150 -3.02 14.10 -25.23
C ARG A 150 -2.55 12.76 -25.80
N ASP A 151 -2.58 11.70 -25.01
CA ASP A 151 -2.21 10.36 -25.49
C ASP A 151 -3.24 9.80 -26.49
N VAL A 152 -4.53 10.07 -26.30
CA VAL A 152 -5.58 9.64 -27.25
C VAL A 152 -5.49 10.39 -28.60
N LEU A 153 -5.12 11.68 -28.57
CA LEU A 153 -4.87 12.45 -29.79
C LEU A 153 -3.58 12.04 -30.53
N ALA A 154 -2.55 11.61 -29.80
CA ALA A 154 -1.33 11.10 -30.41
C ALA A 154 -1.53 9.73 -31.08
N VAL A 155 -2.34 8.84 -30.48
CA VAL A 155 -2.66 7.53 -31.07
C VAL A 155 -3.54 7.65 -32.31
N THR A 156 -4.43 8.63 -32.38
CA THR A 156 -5.29 8.82 -33.57
C THR A 156 -4.57 9.45 -34.76
N GLN A 157 -3.47 10.18 -34.55
CA GLN A 157 -2.66 10.73 -35.65
C GLN A 157 -1.62 9.76 -36.22
N ALA A 158 -1.31 8.66 -35.52
CA ALA A 158 -0.36 7.65 -35.99
C ALA A 158 -0.98 6.55 -36.86
N VAL A 159 -2.31 6.56 -37.04
CA VAL A 159 -3.07 5.56 -37.82
C VAL A 159 -3.72 6.18 -39.07
N ALA A 160 -3.32 7.41 -39.45
CA ALA A 160 -3.77 8.11 -40.65
C ALA A 160 -2.69 8.11 -41.73
#